data_AF-A0A1B2J632-F1
#
_entry.id   AF-A0A1B2J632-F1
#
_cell.length_a   1.000
_cell.length_b   1.000
_cell.length_c   1.000
_cell.angle_alpha   90.00
_cell.angle_beta   90.00
_cell.angle_gamma   90.00
#
_symmetry.space_group_name_H-M   'P 1'
#
loop_
_entity.id
_entity.type
_entity.pdbx_description
1 polymer ?
#
loop_
_entity_poly.entity_id
_entity_poly.type
_entity_poly.pdbx_seq_one_letter_code
_entity_poly.pdbx_strand_id
1 'polypeptide(L)' 'MPGVVALRPREFSRAKKSDKSVSRPYGGSRCGNCVKERIIRAFLIEEQKIVQKVLKEQAEKEKQAEQN' A
#
# COMPACT_ATOMS: atom_id res chain seq x y z
N MET A 1 -3.36 -14.74 -13.48
CA MET A 1 -3.78 -13.69 -12.53
C MET A 1 -5.30 -13.62 -12.63
N PRO A 2 -6.06 -13.96 -11.58
CA PRO A 2 -7.52 -14.13 -11.72
C PRO A 2 -8.17 -12.81 -12.13
N GLY A 3 -9.06 -12.88 -13.14
CA GLY A 3 -9.75 -11.72 -13.71
C GLY A 3 -9.04 -11.02 -14.86
N VAL A 4 -7.86 -11.49 -15.30
CA VAL A 4 -7.21 -11.04 -16.55
C VAL A 4 -7.01 -12.24 -17.48
N VAL A 5 -7.45 -12.12 -18.73
CA VAL A 5 -7.33 -13.20 -19.72
C VAL A 5 -5.88 -13.38 -20.17
N ALA A 6 -5.47 -14.64 -20.34
CA ALA A 6 -4.16 -14.98 -20.89
C ALA A 6 -4.27 -15.18 -22.40
N LEU A 7 -3.92 -14.16 -23.18
CA LEU A 7 -3.97 -14.17 -24.66
C LEU A 7 -2.62 -13.78 -25.26
N ARG A 8 -2.39 -14.08 -26.55
CA ARG A 8 -1.20 -13.59 -27.25
C ARG A 8 -1.25 -12.07 -27.38
N PRO A 9 -0.11 -11.35 -27.49
CA PRO A 9 -0.10 -9.88 -27.56
C PRO A 9 -1.02 -9.27 -28.64
N ARG A 10 -1.09 -9.89 -29.83
CA ARG A 10 -1.94 -9.43 -30.93
C ARG A 10 -3.44 -9.59 -30.66
N GLU A 11 -3.82 -10.59 -29.88
CA GLU A 11 -5.20 -10.83 -29.47
C GLU A 11 -5.55 -9.98 -28.24
N PHE A 12 -4.60 -9.87 -27.31
CA PHE A 12 -4.69 -9.03 -26.12
C PHE A 12 -4.88 -7.55 -26.48
N SER A 13 -4.29 -7.05 -27.57
CA SER A 13 -4.54 -5.68 -28.04
C SER A 13 -6.00 -5.46 -28.47
N ARG A 14 -6.66 -6.48 -29.03
CA ARG A 14 -8.05 -6.45 -29.51
C ARG A 14 -9.09 -6.80 -28.43
N ALA A 15 -8.68 -7.39 -27.32
CA ALA A 15 -9.58 -7.76 -26.23
C ALA A 15 -10.26 -6.53 -25.59
N LYS A 16 -11.38 -6.74 -24.89
CA LYS A 16 -12.13 -5.67 -24.20
C LYS A 16 -11.35 -5.17 -22.98
N LYS A 17 -11.66 -3.95 -22.52
CA LYS A 17 -11.00 -3.36 -21.33
C LYS A 17 -11.24 -4.17 -20.05
N SER A 18 -12.44 -4.74 -19.91
CA SER A 18 -12.83 -5.61 -18.80
C SER A 18 -11.92 -6.83 -18.66
N ASP A 19 -11.42 -7.36 -19.79
CA ASP A 19 -10.69 -8.62 -19.82
C ASP A 19 -9.20 -8.42 -19.51
N LYS A 20 -8.72 -7.17 -19.64
CA LYS A 20 -7.31 -6.80 -19.44
C LYS A 20 -7.00 -6.29 -18.03
N SER A 21 -8.03 -5.94 -17.25
CA SER A 21 -7.84 -5.20 -16.00
C SER A 21 -8.83 -5.63 -14.93
N VAL A 22 -8.46 -5.42 -13.67
CA VAL A 22 -9.34 -5.64 -12.52
C VAL A 22 -9.54 -4.31 -11.80
N SER A 23 -10.77 -4.00 -11.40
CA SER A 23 -11.12 -2.76 -10.71
C SER A 23 -10.68 -2.76 -9.24
N ARG A 24 -9.36 -2.68 -9.01
CA ARG A 24 -8.74 -2.49 -7.69
C ARG A 24 -7.34 -1.88 -7.84
N PRO A 25 -6.75 -1.30 -6.78
CA PRO A 25 -5.35 -0.89 -6.79
C PRO A 25 -4.43 -2.05 -7.17
N TYR A 26 -3.47 -1.79 -8.05
CA TYR A 26 -2.59 -2.83 -8.61
C TYR A 26 -3.33 -4.00 -9.27
N GLY A 27 -4.54 -3.76 -9.81
CA GLY A 27 -5.30 -4.73 -10.58
C GLY A 27 -4.49 -5.27 -11.77
N GLY A 28 -4.62 -6.56 -12.06
CA GLY A 28 -3.86 -7.24 -13.12
C GLY A 28 -2.38 -7.48 -12.82
N SER A 29 -1.74 -6.71 -11.93
CA SER A 29 -0.33 -6.87 -11.55
C SER A 29 -0.12 -7.57 -10.20
N ARG A 30 -0.99 -7.35 -9.20
CA ARG A 30 -0.88 -7.97 -7.85
C ARG A 30 -2.17 -8.64 -7.37
N CYS A 31 -2.01 -9.80 -6.74
CA CYS A 31 -3.11 -10.60 -6.23
C CYS A 31 -3.89 -9.85 -5.13
N GLY A 32 -5.16 -10.22 -4.87
CA GLY A 32 -5.98 -9.55 -3.85
C GLY A 32 -5.30 -9.55 -2.46
N ASN A 33 -4.78 -10.70 -2.04
CA ASN A 33 -4.08 -10.85 -0.76
C ASN A 33 -2.82 -9.97 -0.70
N CYS A 34 -2.05 -9.93 -1.79
CA CYS A 34 -0.85 -9.13 -1.94
C CYS A 34 -1.15 -7.62 -1.78
N VAL A 35 -2.28 -7.15 -2.30
CA VAL A 35 -2.72 -5.75 -2.19
C VAL A 35 -3.18 -5.45 -0.76
N LYS A 36 -3.94 -6.37 -0.14
CA LYS A 36 -4.37 -6.25 1.25
C LYS A 36 -3.17 -6.13 2.20
N GLU A 37 -2.19 -7.01 2.09
CA GLU A 37 -0.99 -6.99 2.91
C GLU A 37 -0.18 -5.70 2.73
N ARG A 38 -0.06 -5.19 1.49
CA ARG A 38 0.61 -3.92 1.22
C ARG A 38 -0.09 -2.74 1.89
N ILE A 39 -1.42 -2.68 1.81
CA ILE A 39 -2.21 -1.61 2.43
C ILE A 39 -2.04 -1.65 3.95
N ILE A 40 -2.24 -2.82 4.55
CA ILE A 40 -2.14 -2.98 6.02
C ILE A 40 -0.72 -2.66 6.49
N ARG A 41 0.30 -3.19 5.81
CA ARG A 41 1.70 -2.93 6.18
C ARG A 41 2.05 -1.45 6.05
N ALA A 42 1.66 -0.79 4.95
CA ALA A 42 1.94 0.62 4.76
C ALA A 42 1.27 1.47 5.85
N PHE A 43 0.01 1.20 6.16
CA PHE A 43 -0.73 1.87 7.22
C PHE A 43 -0.03 1.71 8.58
N LEU A 44 0.21 0.47 9.02
CA LEU A 44 0.81 0.21 10.34
C LEU A 44 2.22 0.80 10.49
N ILE A 45 3.02 0.79 9.42
CA ILE A 45 4.36 1.39 9.45
C ILE A 45 4.27 2.91 9.60
N GLU A 46 3.36 3.57 8.89
CA GLU A 46 3.19 5.02 9.03
C GLU A 46 2.65 5.40 10.41
N GLU A 47 1.69 4.65 10.95
CA GLU A 47 1.21 4.83 12.32
C GLU A 47 2.34 4.68 13.35
N GLN A 48 3.17 3.63 13.23
CA GLN A 48 4.32 3.44 14.10
C GLN A 48 5.35 4.59 13.98
N LYS A 49 5.59 5.11 12.77
CA LYS A 49 6.46 6.27 12.57
C LYS A 49 5.93 7.52 13.27
N ILE A 50 4.62 7.76 13.22
CA ILE A 50 3.99 8.91 13.89
C ILE A 50 4.15 8.77 15.41
N VAL A 51 3.81 7.60 15.96
CA VAL A 51 3.96 7.32 17.41
C VAL A 51 5.42 7.54 17.86
N GLN A 52 6.38 7.03 17.09
CA GLN A 52 7.81 7.23 17.42
C GLN A 52 8.24 8.69 17.38
N LYS A 53 7.68 9.52 16.50
CA LYS A 53 7.97 10.96 16.46
C LYS A 53 7.39 11.67 17.68
N VAL A 54 6.12 11.40 18.02
CA VAL A 54 5.45 12.00 19.18
C VAL A 54 6.16 11.65 20.48
N LEU A 55 6.56 10.39 20.67
CA LEU A 55 7.30 9.97 21.87
C LEU A 55 8.65 10.68 22.00
N LYS A 56 9.36 10.91 20.88
CA LYS A 56 10.62 11.68 20.89
C LYS A 56 10.39 13.13 21.25
N GLU A 57 9.38 13.78 20.66
CA GLU A 57 9.04 15.17 20.96
C GLU A 57 8.59 15.36 22.42
N GLN A 58 7.87 14.39 23.00
CA GLN A 58 7.49 14.43 24.42
C GLN A 58 8.72 14.31 25.33
N ALA A 59 9.61 13.35 25.06
CA ALA A 59 10.83 13.18 25.84
C ALA A 59 11.77 14.39 25.75
N GLU A 60 11.83 15.08 24.61
CA GLU A 60 12.58 16.33 24.46
C GLU A 60 11.97 17.47 25.27
N LYS A 61 10.64 17.61 25.29
CA LYS A 61 9.93 18.61 26.10
C LYS A 61 10.10 18.38 27.60
N GLU A 62 10.04 17.13 28.06
CA GLU A 62 10.25 16.78 29.48
C GLU A 62 11.66 17.16 29.94
N LYS A 63 12.70 16.86 29.15
CA LYS A 63 14.09 17.25 29.45
C LYS A 63 14.29 18.76 29.50
N GLN A 64 13.60 19.52 28.64
CA GLN A 64 13.65 20.98 28.67
C GLN A 64 12.92 21.56 29.89
N ALA A 65 11.89 20.88 30.38
CA ALA A 65 11.18 21.29 31.60
C ALA A 65 11.99 21.01 32.87
N GLU A 66 12.80 19.96 32.91
CA GLU A 66 13.72 19.66 34.03
C GLU A 66 14.96 20.58 34.09
N GLN A 67 15.31 21.25 32.99
CA GLN A 67 16.48 22.13 32.90
C GLN A 67 16.21 23.60 33.25
N ASN A 68 14.96 23.96 33.56
CA ASN A 68 14.55 25.29 34.04
C ASN A 68 14.10 25.24 35.49
#